data_AF-T0FHN5-F1
#
_entry.id   AF-T0FHN5-F1
#
_cell.length_a   1.000
_cell.length_b   1.000
_cell.length_c   1.000
_cell.angle_alpha   90.00
_cell.angle_beta   90.00
_cell.angle_gamma   90.00
#
_symmetry.space_group_name_H-M   'P 1'
#
loop_
_entity.id
_entity.type
_entity.pdbx_description
1 polymer ?
#
loop_
_entity_poly.entity_id
_entity_poly.type
_entity_poly.pdbx_seq_one_letter_code
_entity_poly.pdbx_strand_id
1 'polypeptide(L)'
;MNKQTMGSKNNRKSKLEKEMENLSKQLKQKEIKPMEFAENFPVKIVRNSKANVVQAALAEYKKQFGAKEYKEMQKDIYARSEVVCLFVLNNLSNLRDGLEALKDSKGGMKAFNLLGRRVTYESIRVYPWLIEQFYRS
;
A
#
# COMPACT_ATOMS: atom_id res chain seq x y z
N MET A 1 -43.00 -11.39 -19.81
CA MET A 1 -41.69 -11.60 -19.14
C MET A 1 -40.67 -10.67 -19.79
N ASN A 2 -40.40 -9.51 -19.18
CA ASN A 2 -39.33 -8.64 -19.64
C ASN A 2 -38.00 -9.10 -19.02
N LYS A 3 -37.17 -9.77 -19.81
CA LYS A 3 -35.76 -9.99 -19.48
C LYS A 3 -35.03 -8.66 -19.65
N GLN A 4 -34.83 -7.93 -18.55
CA GLN A 4 -33.83 -6.87 -18.51
C GLN A 4 -32.45 -7.53 -18.67
N THR A 5 -31.84 -7.34 -19.82
CA THR A 5 -30.40 -7.54 -20.03
C THR A 5 -29.67 -6.61 -19.06
N MET A 6 -29.10 -7.19 -18.00
CA MET A 6 -28.15 -6.50 -17.13
C MET A 6 -26.99 -6.03 -18.00
N GLY A 7 -26.99 -4.74 -18.33
CA GLY A 7 -25.94 -4.10 -19.11
C GLY A 7 -24.59 -4.37 -18.46
N SER A 8 -23.62 -4.73 -19.30
CA SER A 8 -22.19 -4.82 -19.00
C SER A 8 -21.81 -3.76 -17.96
N LYS A 9 -21.41 -4.21 -16.74
CA LYS A 9 -20.81 -3.33 -15.73
C LYS A 9 -19.66 -2.60 -16.41
N ASN A 10 -19.84 -1.31 -16.68
CA ASN A 10 -18.81 -0.45 -17.23
C ASN A 10 -17.60 -0.47 -16.28
N ASN A 11 -16.58 -1.28 -16.64
CA ASN A 11 -15.26 -1.32 -16.00
C ASN A 11 -14.48 -0.04 -16.33
N ARG A 12 -15.06 1.13 -16.02
CA ARG A 12 -14.42 2.41 -16.25
C ARG A 12 -13.44 2.64 -15.12
N LYS A 13 -12.14 2.54 -15.41
CA LYS A 13 -11.06 2.87 -14.46
C LYS A 13 -11.34 4.20 -13.77
N SER A 14 -11.05 4.25 -12.47
CA SER A 14 -11.18 5.48 -11.67
C SER A 14 -10.21 6.56 -12.18
N LYS A 15 -10.46 7.83 -11.82
CA LYS A 15 -9.56 8.93 -12.18
C LYS A 15 -8.12 8.66 -11.70
N LEU A 16 -7.99 8.19 -10.46
CA LEU A 16 -6.71 7.89 -9.83
C LEU A 16 -5.99 6.72 -10.53
N GLU A 17 -6.71 5.66 -10.91
CA GLU A 17 -6.13 4.55 -11.68
C GLU A 17 -5.59 4.99 -13.04
N LYS A 18 -6.29 5.92 -13.71
CA LYS A 18 -5.83 6.49 -14.98
C LYS A 18 -4.57 7.34 -14.81
N GLU A 19 -4.50 8.14 -13.74
CA GLU A 19 -3.33 8.95 -13.42
C GLU A 19 -2.10 8.07 -13.12
N MET A 20 -2.27 7.03 -12.30
CA MET A 20 -1.22 6.05 -12.02
C MET A 20 -0.73 5.37 -13.31
N GLU A 21 -1.65 4.89 -14.15
CA GLU A 21 -1.30 4.25 -15.42
C GLU A 21 -0.57 5.20 -16.37
N ASN A 22 -0.99 6.47 -16.42
CA ASN A 22 -0.35 7.49 -17.26
C ASN A 22 1.10 7.74 -16.80
N LEU A 23 1.31 7.97 -15.50
CA LEU A 23 2.66 8.16 -14.94
C LEU A 23 3.56 6.93 -15.18
N SER A 24 3.02 5.72 -15.01
CA SER A 24 3.76 4.50 -15.30
C SER A 24 4.14 4.37 -16.78
N LYS A 25 3.28 4.81 -17.72
CA LYS A 25 3.59 4.84 -19.15
C LYS A 25 4.69 5.85 -19.46
N GLN A 26 4.56 7.07 -18.96
CA GLN A 26 5.56 8.14 -19.13
C GLN A 26 6.93 7.71 -18.59
N LEU A 27 6.97 7.05 -17.43
CA LEU A 27 8.21 6.52 -16.87
C LEU A 27 8.83 5.44 -17.76
N LYS A 28 8.02 4.49 -18.27
CA LYS A 28 8.49 3.43 -19.18
C LYS A 28 9.00 3.98 -20.51
N GLN A 29 8.35 5.02 -21.03
CA GLN A 29 8.75 5.74 -22.24
C GLN A 29 9.93 6.70 -22.00
N LYS A 30 10.41 6.81 -20.76
CA LYS A 30 11.48 7.72 -20.32
C LYS A 30 11.16 9.20 -20.54
N GLU A 31 9.87 9.54 -20.60
CA GLU A 31 9.38 10.93 -20.69
C GLU A 31 9.58 11.67 -19.36
N ILE A 32 9.48 10.94 -18.24
CA ILE A 32 9.74 11.45 -16.89
C ILE A 32 10.86 10.67 -16.20
N LYS A 33 11.55 11.33 -15.28
CA LYS A 33 12.57 10.68 -14.43
C LYS A 33 11.92 9.89 -13.30
N PRO A 34 12.57 8.85 -12.74
CA PRO A 34 12.03 8.11 -11.59
C PRO A 34 11.69 9.00 -10.39
N MET A 35 12.47 10.04 -10.11
CA MET A 35 12.19 10.98 -9.02
C MET A 35 10.90 11.76 -9.25
N GLU A 36 10.71 12.27 -10.46
CA GLU A 36 9.49 12.99 -10.86
C GLU A 36 8.26 12.07 -10.82
N PHE A 37 8.42 10.80 -11.22
CA PHE A 37 7.38 9.79 -11.00
C PHE A 37 7.04 9.67 -9.50
N ALA A 38 8.04 9.51 -8.64
CA ALA A 38 7.81 9.34 -7.21
C ALA A 38 7.22 10.58 -6.51
N GLU A 39 7.49 11.78 -7.02
CA GLU A 39 6.92 13.05 -6.54
C GLU A 39 5.44 13.18 -6.92
N ASN A 40 5.10 12.78 -8.16
CA ASN A 40 3.76 12.96 -8.73
C ASN A 40 2.84 11.75 -8.56
N PHE A 41 3.37 10.58 -8.19
CA PHE A 41 2.57 9.37 -8.03
C PHE A 41 1.46 9.59 -6.99
N PRO A 42 0.17 9.37 -7.34
CA PRO A 42 -0.92 9.48 -6.39
C PRO A 42 -0.76 8.48 -5.27
N VAL A 43 -0.84 8.92 -4.02
CA VAL A 43 -0.84 8.02 -2.85
C VAL A 43 -2.28 7.74 -2.44
N LYS A 44 -2.62 6.46 -2.29
CA LYS A 44 -3.93 6.01 -1.85
C LYS A 44 -3.80 5.03 -0.70
N ILE A 45 -4.50 5.30 0.39
CA ILE A 45 -4.65 4.39 1.53
C ILE A 45 -6.12 4.02 1.67
N VAL A 46 -6.42 2.72 1.57
CA VAL A 46 -7.75 2.17 1.83
C VAL A 46 -8.04 2.32 3.33
N ARG A 47 -9.21 2.90 3.65
CA ARG A 47 -9.66 3.11 5.03
C ARG A 47 -10.45 1.90 5.52
N ASN A 48 -10.04 1.38 6.68
CA ASN A 48 -10.73 0.33 7.42
C ASN A 48 -10.73 0.67 8.91
N SER A 49 -11.55 -0.02 9.72
CA SER A 49 -11.50 0.16 11.17
C SER A 49 -10.19 -0.38 11.74
N LYS A 50 -9.68 0.21 12.82
CA LYS A 50 -8.47 -0.27 13.53
C LYS A 50 -8.55 -1.77 13.84
N ALA A 51 -9.70 -2.22 14.34
CA ALA A 51 -9.92 -3.63 14.68
C ALA A 51 -9.76 -4.54 13.46
N ASN A 52 -10.37 -4.18 12.32
CA ASN A 52 -10.29 -4.95 11.09
C ASN A 52 -8.86 -4.99 10.54
N VAL A 53 -8.15 -3.86 10.54
CA VAL A 53 -6.76 -3.78 10.08
C VAL A 53 -5.86 -4.68 10.93
N VAL A 54 -5.94 -4.56 12.25
CA VAL A 54 -5.13 -5.37 13.17
C VAL A 54 -5.46 -6.86 13.03
N GLN A 55 -6.73 -7.23 12.99
CA GLN A 55 -7.14 -8.63 12.85
C GLN A 55 -6.67 -9.23 11.53
N ALA A 56 -6.81 -8.50 10.42
CA ALA A 56 -6.37 -8.95 9.10
C ALA A 56 -4.84 -9.09 9.04
N ALA A 57 -4.09 -8.12 9.58
CA ALA A 57 -2.63 -8.17 9.64
C ALA A 57 -2.13 -9.41 10.40
N LEU A 58 -2.72 -9.68 11.57
CA LEU A 58 -2.37 -10.83 12.40
C LEU A 58 -2.75 -12.16 11.74
N ALA A 59 -3.90 -12.21 11.08
CA ALA A 59 -4.34 -13.40 10.35
C ALA A 59 -3.42 -13.69 9.16
N GLU A 60 -3.05 -12.67 8.39
CA GLU A 60 -2.13 -12.82 7.25
C GLU A 60 -0.74 -13.26 7.71
N TYR A 61 -0.21 -12.65 8.78
CA TYR A 61 1.07 -13.07 9.35
C TYR A 61 1.05 -14.53 9.80
N LYS A 62 0.01 -14.94 10.54
CA LYS A 62 -0.12 -16.33 10.99
C LYS A 62 -0.23 -17.30 9.81
N LYS A 63 -0.93 -16.92 8.75
CA LYS A 63 -1.06 -17.72 7.53
C LYS A 63 0.28 -17.87 6.81
N GLN A 64 1.07 -16.80 6.76
CA GLN A 64 2.35 -16.78 6.05
C GLN A 64 3.47 -17.50 6.82
N PHE A 65 3.56 -17.31 8.13
CA PHE A 65 4.70 -17.78 8.95
C PHE A 65 4.36 -18.95 9.86
N GLY A 66 3.08 -19.24 10.09
CA GLY A 66 2.65 -20.35 10.94
C GLY A 66 2.36 -19.95 12.39
N ALA A 67 1.87 -20.93 13.16
CA ALA A 67 1.36 -20.71 14.51
C ALA A 67 2.48 -20.48 15.56
N LYS A 68 3.68 -21.01 15.34
CA LYS A 68 4.81 -20.86 16.28
C LYS A 68 5.33 -19.44 16.24
N GLU A 69 5.67 -18.96 15.05
CA GLU A 69 6.15 -17.61 14.75
C GLU A 69 5.12 -16.57 15.17
N TYR A 70 3.83 -16.84 14.92
CA TYR A 70 2.74 -15.98 15.39
C TYR A 70 2.68 -15.86 16.92
N LYS A 71 2.91 -16.96 17.67
CA LYS A 71 2.95 -16.92 19.14
C LYS A 71 4.16 -16.16 19.66
N GLU A 72 5.32 -16.31 19.01
CA GLU A 72 6.52 -15.57 19.40
C GLU A 72 6.37 -14.06 19.13
N MET A 73 5.90 -13.69 17.94
CA MET A 73 5.64 -12.29 17.58
C MET A 73 4.65 -11.62 18.53
N GLN A 74 3.62 -12.33 19.02
CA GLN A 74 2.65 -11.76 19.97
C GLN A 74 3.23 -11.38 21.32
N LYS A 75 4.38 -11.94 21.72
CA LYS A 75 5.04 -11.59 22.98
C LYS A 75 5.76 -10.25 22.90
N ASP A 76 6.02 -9.75 21.70
CA ASP A 76 6.74 -8.51 21.44
C ASP A 76 5.78 -7.47 20.84
N ILE A 77 5.53 -6.40 21.61
CA ILE A 77 4.64 -5.31 21.18
C ILE A 77 5.18 -4.56 19.96
N TYR A 78 6.51 -4.46 19.81
CA TYR A 78 7.14 -3.82 18.66
C TYR A 78 7.01 -4.71 17.42
N ALA A 79 7.30 -6.00 17.54
CA ALA A 79 7.12 -6.95 16.45
C ALA A 79 5.66 -6.97 15.96
N ARG A 80 4.69 -6.95 16.89
CA ARG A 80 3.27 -6.86 16.56
C ARG A 80 2.93 -5.58 15.79
N SER A 81 3.51 -4.47 16.22
CA SER A 81 3.28 -3.16 15.62
C SER A 81 3.86 -3.06 14.21
N GLU A 82 5.06 -3.61 14.02
CA GLU A 82 5.71 -3.71 12.73
C GLU A 82 4.88 -4.54 11.74
N VAL A 83 4.35 -5.69 12.17
CA VAL A 83 3.45 -6.52 11.35
C VAL A 83 2.23 -5.73 10.87
N VAL A 84 1.60 -4.94 11.74
CA VAL A 84 0.45 -4.12 11.36
C VAL A 84 0.85 -3.00 10.39
N CYS A 85 1.99 -2.34 10.62
CA CYS A 85 2.51 -1.31 9.72
C CYS A 85 2.80 -1.86 8.33
N LEU A 86 3.52 -2.99 8.25
CA LEU A 86 3.82 -3.66 6.99
C LEU A 86 2.55 -4.11 6.28
N PHE A 87 1.55 -4.59 7.02
CA PHE A 87 0.26 -4.94 6.43
C PHE A 87 -0.42 -3.72 5.79
N VAL A 88 -0.46 -2.57 6.46
CA VAL A 88 -1.03 -1.33 5.91
C VAL A 88 -0.30 -0.91 4.64
N LEU A 89 1.03 -0.89 4.67
CA LEU A 89 1.85 -0.49 3.52
C LEU A 89 1.67 -1.45 2.33
N ASN A 90 1.63 -2.76 2.57
CA ASN A 90 1.60 -3.74 1.48
C ASN A 90 0.21 -4.04 0.93
N ASN A 91 -0.84 -3.95 1.76
CA ASN A 91 -2.19 -4.42 1.42
C ASN A 91 -3.23 -3.31 1.36
N LEU A 92 -3.03 -2.22 2.09
CA LEU A 92 -3.98 -1.12 2.13
C LEU A 92 -3.47 0.12 1.40
N SER A 93 -2.23 0.10 0.90
CA SER A 93 -1.69 1.18 0.07
C SER A 93 -1.46 0.73 -1.37
N ASN A 94 -1.27 1.71 -2.25
CA ASN A 94 -0.82 1.50 -3.63
C ASN A 94 0.71 1.55 -3.79
N LEU A 95 1.49 1.37 -2.70
CA LEU A 95 2.96 1.36 -2.75
C LEU A 95 3.51 0.28 -3.69
N ARG A 96 2.87 -0.89 -3.73
CA ARG A 96 3.26 -1.99 -4.62
C ARG A 96 3.16 -1.60 -6.09
N ASP A 97 2.12 -0.87 -6.49
CA ASP A 97 1.96 -0.39 -7.86
C ASP A 97 3.11 0.55 -8.25
N GLY A 98 3.54 1.41 -7.31
CA GLY A 98 4.69 2.28 -7.49
C GLY A 98 6.02 1.52 -7.57
N LEU A 99 6.21 0.48 -6.74
CA LEU A 99 7.38 -0.41 -6.80
C LEU A 99 7.48 -1.09 -8.16
N GLU A 100 6.38 -1.69 -8.63
CA GLU A 100 6.32 -2.38 -9.92
C GLU A 100 6.65 -1.45 -11.09
N ALA A 101 6.26 -0.18 -11.01
CA ALA A 101 6.62 0.81 -12.02
C ALA A 101 8.11 1.21 -11.97
N LEU A 102 8.73 1.19 -10.78
CA LEU A 102 10.10 1.68 -10.55
C LEU A 102 11.17 0.60 -10.64
N LYS A 103 10.84 -0.68 -10.45
CA LYS A 103 11.80 -1.79 -10.23
C LYS A 103 12.88 -1.93 -11.30
N ASP A 104 12.56 -1.63 -12.56
CA ASP A 104 13.47 -1.80 -13.71
C ASP A 104 14.11 -0.46 -14.17
N SER A 105 13.86 0.64 -13.44
CA SER A 105 14.33 1.97 -13.81
C SER A 105 15.69 2.31 -13.16
N LYS A 106 16.61 2.91 -13.93
CA LYS A 106 17.89 3.41 -13.38
C LYS A 106 17.59 4.55 -12.40
N GLY A 107 17.93 4.36 -11.12
CA GLY A 107 17.57 5.29 -10.04
C GLY A 107 16.21 4.99 -9.38
N GLY A 108 15.54 3.90 -9.77
CA GLY A 108 14.27 3.46 -9.24
C GLY A 108 14.26 3.27 -7.73
N MET A 109 15.36 2.76 -7.15
CA MET A 109 15.45 2.59 -5.69
C MET A 109 15.39 3.92 -4.92
N LYS A 110 16.05 4.96 -5.43
CA LYS A 110 16.02 6.30 -4.80
C LYS A 110 14.63 6.91 -4.86
N ALA A 111 13.97 6.76 -6.01
CA ALA A 111 12.59 7.17 -6.21
C ALA A 111 11.61 6.37 -5.33
N PHE A 112 11.82 5.06 -5.21
CA PHE A 112 11.01 4.19 -4.36
C PHE A 112 11.12 4.58 -2.88
N ASN A 113 12.32 4.92 -2.41
CA ASN A 113 12.49 5.43 -1.04
C ASN A 113 11.70 6.72 -0.79
N LEU A 114 11.67 7.65 -1.74
CA LEU A 114 10.83 8.85 -1.64
C LEU A 114 9.34 8.48 -1.60
N LEU A 115 8.90 7.62 -2.52
CA LEU A 115 7.51 7.18 -2.57
C LEU A 115 7.11 6.46 -1.26
N GLY A 116 7.95 5.57 -0.76
CA GLY A 116 7.76 4.89 0.52
C GLY A 116 7.54 5.87 1.67
N ARG A 117 8.36 6.92 1.76
CA ARG A 117 8.18 7.98 2.77
C ARG A 117 6.82 8.68 2.63
N ARG A 118 6.42 9.04 1.40
CA ARG A 118 5.11 9.68 1.13
C ARG A 118 3.95 8.76 1.54
N VAL A 119 4.03 7.47 1.20
CA VAL A 119 3.03 6.47 1.59
C VAL A 119 2.99 6.30 3.11
N THR A 120 4.13 6.28 3.79
CA THR A 120 4.18 6.20 5.25
C THR A 120 3.51 7.40 5.91
N TYR A 121 3.80 8.63 5.47
CA TYR A 121 3.15 9.82 6.01
C TYR A 121 1.63 9.80 5.79
N GLU A 122 1.18 9.40 4.61
CA GLU A 122 -0.25 9.29 4.33
C GLU A 122 -0.92 8.16 5.13
N SER A 123 -0.22 7.04 5.34
CA SER A 123 -0.68 5.94 6.18
C SER A 123 -0.88 6.38 7.62
N ILE A 124 0.07 7.16 8.15
CA ILE A 124 -0.01 7.77 9.48
C ILE A 124 -1.19 8.76 9.55
N ARG A 125 -1.41 9.56 8.52
CA ARG A 125 -2.55 10.51 8.46
C ARG A 125 -3.89 9.77 8.53
N VAL A 126 -4.00 8.63 7.85
CA VAL A 126 -5.22 7.80 7.81
C VAL A 126 -5.37 6.93 9.07
N TYR A 127 -4.27 6.44 9.61
CA TYR A 127 -4.20 5.60 10.79
C TYR A 127 -3.27 6.20 11.85
N PRO A 128 -3.68 7.28 12.56
CA PRO A 128 -2.80 7.96 13.52
C PRO A 128 -2.27 7.06 14.64
N TRP A 129 -3.04 6.03 14.99
CA TRP A 129 -2.67 5.01 15.98
C TRP A 129 -1.50 4.12 15.57
N LEU A 130 -1.03 4.18 14.31
CA LEU A 130 0.24 3.57 13.91
C LEU A 130 1.42 4.26 14.61
N ILE A 131 1.36 5.58 14.85
CA ILE A 131 2.39 6.30 15.62
C ILE A 131 2.40 5.84 17.08
N GLU A 132 1.22 5.68 17.69
CA GLU A 132 1.11 5.27 19.10
C GLU A 132 1.76 3.91 19.37
N GLN A 133 1.82 3.06 18.35
CA GLN A 133 2.50 1.77 18.40
C GLN A 133 4.03 1.87 18.32
N PHE A 134 4.58 2.95 17.77
CA PHE A 134 6.03 3.22 17.78
C PHE A 134 6.50 3.97 19.03
N TYR A 135 5.64 4.82 19.62
CA TYR A 135 6.02 5.74 20.71
C TYR A 135 5.55 5.34 22.11
N ARG A 136 4.84 4.20 22.28
CA ARG A 136 4.71 3.58 23.62
C ARG A 136 6.01 2.83 23.95
N SER A 137 7.07 3.60 24.14
CA SER A 137 8.33 3.24 24.80
C SER A 137 8.32 3.78 26.22
#